data_AF-A0A933N0K3-F1
#
_entry.id   AF-A0A933N0K3-F1
#
_cell.length_a   1.000
_cell.length_b   1.000
_cell.length_c   1.000
_cell.angle_alpha   90.00
_cell.angle_beta   90.00
_cell.angle_gamma   90.00
#
_symmetry.space_group_name_H-M   'P 1'
#
loop_
_entity.id
_entity.type
_entity.pdbx_description
1 polymer ?
#
loop_
_entity_poly.entity_id
_entity_poly.type
_entity_poly.pdbx_seq_one_letter_code
_entity_poly.pdbx_strand_id
1 'polypeptide(L)' 'MRNTVVPIAVIMQLGAAVVAGTLVPLFVGLWLDSVLRTTPWITLVSVVVGVITAIAAVYRIITTQYKKFE' A
#
# COMPACT_ATOMS: atom_id res chain seq x y z
N MET A 1 11.07 16.34 23.52
CA MET A 1 11.21 15.84 22.13
C MET A 1 10.33 14.60 21.82
N ARG A 2 9.82 13.85 22.82
CA ARG A 2 9.01 12.63 22.60
C ARG A 2 7.63 12.86 21.93
N ASN A 3 7.08 14.09 21.99
CA ASN A 3 5.76 14.39 21.41
C ASN A 3 5.76 14.58 19.88
N THR A 4 6.91 14.80 19.24
CA THR A 4 6.98 14.96 17.77
C THR A 4 7.35 13.67 17.03
N VAL A 5 8.04 12.74 17.67
CA VAL A 5 8.45 11.47 17.04
C VAL A 5 7.29 10.50 16.80
N VAL A 6 6.24 10.56 17.63
CA VAL A 6 5.05 9.70 17.50
C VAL A 6 4.26 9.98 16.21
N PRO A 7 3.86 11.23 15.90
CA PRO A 7 3.15 11.51 14.66
C PRO A 7 4.00 11.20 13.42
N ILE A 8 5.32 11.46 13.47
CA ILE A 8 6.24 11.11 12.38
C ILE A 8 6.27 9.59 12.16
N ALA A 9 6.32 8.78 13.22
CA ALA A 9 6.31 7.33 13.11
C ALA A 9 5.01 6.80 12.47
N VAL A 10 3.86 7.41 12.77
CA VAL A 10 2.57 7.04 12.17
C VAL A 10 2.54 7.40 10.68
N ILE A 11 3.02 8.59 10.32
CA ILE A 11 3.12 9.02 8.91
C ILE A 11 4.04 8.08 8.13
N MET A 12 5.18 7.69 8.70
CA MET A 12 6.12 6.75 8.07
C MET A 12 5.50 5.36 7.90
N GLN A 13 4.73 4.85 8.88
CA GLN A 13 4.01 3.59 8.75
C GLN A 13 2.95 3.63 7.65
N LEU A 14 2.17 4.72 7.58
CA LEU A 14 1.17 4.92 6.53
C LEU A 14 1.82 4.99 5.15
N GLY A 15 2.87 5.80 5.01
CA GLY A 15 3.63 5.91 3.77
C GLY A 15 4.21 4.56 3.32
N ALA A 16 4.84 3.83 4.23
CA ALA A 16 5.38 2.49 3.93
C ALA A 16 4.29 1.51 3.52
N ALA A 17 3.12 1.54 4.17
CA ALA A 17 2.00 0.66 3.83
C ALA A 17 1.39 0.96 2.46
N VAL A 18 1.27 2.25 2.09
CA VAL A 18 0.78 2.66 0.76
C VAL A 18 1.78 2.26 -0.32
N VAL A 19 3.07 2.53 -0.10
CA VAL A 19 4.15 2.17 -1.04
C VAL A 19 4.20 0.65 -1.23
N ALA A 20 4.20 -0.12 -0.14
CA ALA A 20 4.20 -1.58 -0.24
C ALA A 20 2.91 -2.11 -0.89
N GLY A 21 1.76 -1.58 -0.51
CA GLY A 21 0.46 -1.98 -1.05
C GLY A 21 0.29 -1.65 -2.54
N THR A 22 1.02 -0.65 -3.05
CA THR A 22 0.93 -0.22 -4.45
C THR A 22 2.06 -0.80 -5.30
N LEU A 23 3.32 -0.65 -4.88
CA LEU A 23 4.49 -1.06 -5.66
C LEU A 23 4.59 -2.57 -5.82
N VAL A 24 4.30 -3.34 -4.78
CA VAL A 24 4.40 -4.82 -4.84
C VAL A 24 3.49 -5.38 -5.93
N PRO A 25 2.17 -5.12 -5.94
CA PRO A 25 1.30 -5.61 -6.99
C PRO A 25 1.64 -5.02 -8.36
N LEU A 26 2.07 -3.76 -8.46
CA LEU A 26 2.53 -3.18 -9.73
C LEU A 26 3.74 -3.92 -10.33
N PHE A 27 4.75 -4.20 -9.51
CA PHE A 27 5.93 -4.97 -9.94
C PHE A 27 5.56 -6.40 -10.34
N VAL A 28 4.67 -7.04 -9.57
CA VAL A 28 4.16 -8.37 -9.90
C VAL A 28 3.40 -8.34 -11.23
N GLY A 29 2.55 -7.33 -11.46
CA GLY A 29 1.79 -7.18 -12.69
C GLY A 29 2.68 -6.94 -13.92
N LEU A 30 3.68 -6.07 -13.79
CA LEU A 30 4.66 -5.82 -14.85
C LEU A 30 5.48 -7.08 -15.19
N TRP A 31 5.92 -7.82 -14.18
CA TRP A 31 6.63 -9.08 -14.38
C TRP A 31 5.74 -10.12 -15.08
N LEU A 32 4.48 -10.23 -14.64
CA LEU A 32 3.54 -11.20 -15.18
C LEU A 32 3.11 -10.86 -16.62
N ASP A 33 2.93 -9.57 -16.95
CA ASP A 33 2.69 -9.12 -18.33
C ASP A 33 3.89 -9.41 -19.25
N SER A 34 5.11 -9.29 -18.73
CA SER A 34 6.33 -9.61 -19.48
C SER A 34 6.44 -11.11 -19.81
N VAL A 35 6.01 -11.98 -18.89
CA VAL A 35 6.00 -13.44 -19.09
C VAL A 35 4.89 -13.87 -20.05
N LEU A 36 3.70 -13.26 -19.97
CA LEU A 36 2.52 -13.67 -20.73
C LEU A 36 2.35 -12.97 -22.08
N ARG A 37 3.17 -11.95 -22.40
CA ARG A 37 3.06 -11.11 -23.62
C ARG A 37 1.69 -10.47 -23.81
N THR A 38 0.90 -10.32 -22.74
CA THR A 38 -0.47 -9.76 -22.72
C THR A 38 -0.52 -8.25 -22.49
N THR A 39 0.59 -7.54 -22.69
CA THR A 39 0.70 -6.10 -22.43
C THR A 39 -0.48 -5.34 -23.06
N PRO A 40 -1.31 -4.59 -22.30
CA PRO A 40 -1.09 -4.11 -20.92
C PRO A 40 -2.15 -4.59 -19.89
N TRP A 41 -2.88 -5.68 -20.16
CA TRP A 41 -4.08 -6.01 -19.38
C TRP A 41 -3.78 -6.44 -17.94
N ILE A 42 -2.71 -7.20 -17.71
CA ILE A 42 -2.38 -7.68 -16.36
C ILE A 42 -1.82 -6.55 -15.52
N THR A 43 -1.01 -5.67 -16.12
CA THR A 43 -0.54 -4.46 -15.43
C THR A 43 -1.74 -3.62 -14.97
N LEU A 44 -2.77 -3.47 -15.80
CA LEU A 44 -3.96 -2.68 -15.46
C LEU A 44 -4.73 -3.29 -14.28
N VAL A 45 -4.93 -4.61 -14.26
CA VAL A 45 -5.56 -5.30 -13.12
C VAL A 45 -4.70 -5.18 -11.86
N SER A 46 -3.38 -5.32 -11.99
CA SER A 46 -2.47 -5.24 -10.85
C SER A 46 -2.45 -3.85 -10.20
N VAL A 47 -2.59 -2.78 -10.99
CA VAL A 47 -2.73 -1.41 -10.50
C VAL A 47 -4.02 -1.27 -9.70
N VAL A 48 -5.15 -1.77 -10.23
CA VAL A 48 -6.44 -1.73 -9.52
C VAL A 48 -6.35 -2.47 -8.18
N VAL A 49 -5.76 -3.66 -8.18
CA VAL A 49 -5.52 -4.43 -6.94
C VAL A 49 -4.60 -3.68 -5.99
N GLY A 50 -3.55 -3.04 -6.49
CA GLY A 50 -2.63 -2.23 -5.68
C GLY A 50 -3.29 -1.04 -5.02
N VAL A 51 -4.14 -0.32 -5.74
CA VAL A 51 -4.93 0.80 -5.19
C VAL A 51 -5.87 0.31 -4.09
N ILE A 52 -6.61 -0.77 -4.32
CA ILE A 52 -7.52 -1.35 -3.31
C ILE A 52 -6.73 -1.80 -2.07
N THR A 53 -5.59 -2.45 -2.27
CA THR A 53 -4.72 -2.94 -1.18
C THR A 53 -4.16 -1.78 -0.35
N ALA A 54 -3.71 -0.70 -1.01
CA ALA A 54 -3.21 0.49 -0.33
C ALA A 54 -4.31 1.17 0.50
N ILE A 55 -5.51 1.32 -0.04
CA ILE A 55 -6.67 1.89 0.68
C ILE A 55 -7.03 1.02 1.90
N ALA A 56 -7.11 -0.30 1.72
CA ALA A 56 -7.40 -1.23 2.80
C ALA A 56 -6.32 -1.19 3.90
N ALA A 57 -5.05 -1.09 3.53
CA ALA A 57 -3.94 -0.99 4.47
C ALA A 57 -4.03 0.31 5.30
N VAL A 58 -4.31 1.44 4.66
CA VAL A 58 -4.52 2.72 5.36
C VAL A 58 -5.70 2.63 6.32
N TYR A 59 -6.84 2.09 5.89
CA TYR A 59 -8.01 1.92 6.74
C TYR A 59 -7.71 1.04 7.96
N ARG A 60 -6.98 -0.06 7.76
CA ARG A 60 -6.55 -0.94 8.85
C ARG A 60 -5.62 -0.25 9.83
N ILE A 61 -4.66 0.55 9.35
CA ILE A 61 -3.75 1.29 10.23
C ILE A 61 -4.52 2.32 11.04
N ILE A 62 -5.40 3.11 10.41
CA ILE A 62 -6.19 4.14 11.10
C ILE A 62 -7.08 3.52 12.17
N THR A 63 -7.84 2.46 11.85
CA THR A 63 -8.73 1.78 12.80
C THR A 63 -7.96 1.11 13.94
N THR A 64 -6.77 0.54 13.66
CA THR A 64 -5.90 -0.04 14.69
C THR A 64 -5.31 1.01 15.61
N GLN A 65 -4.90 2.17 15.07
CA GLN A 65 -4.40 3.27 15.89
C GLN A 65 -5.51 3.87 16.75
N TYR A 66 -6.72 4.05 16.21
CA TYR A 66 -7.87 4.58 16.95
C TYR A 66 -8.19 3.73 18.19
N LYS A 67 -8.21 2.40 18.02
CA LYS A 67 -8.45 1.44 19.11
C LYS A 67 -7.35 1.41 20.18
N LYS A 68 -6.21 2.06 19.94
CA LYS A 68 -5.09 2.17 20.87
C LYS A 68 -5.14 3.46 21.69
N PHE A 69 -6.01 4.40 21.31
CA PHE A 69 -6.22 5.67 22.00
C PHE A 69 -7.52 5.69 22.84
N GLU A 70 -8.35 4.65 22.74
CA GLU A 70 -9.46 4.34 23.66
C GLU A 70 -8.97 3.38 24.75
#